data_AF-A0A2E8AJL1-F1
#
_entry.id   AF-A0A2E8AJL1-F1
#
_cell.length_a   1.000
_cell.length_b   1.000
_cell.length_c   1.000
_cell.angle_alpha   90.00
_cell.angle_beta   90.00
_cell.angle_gamma   90.00
#
_symmetry.space_group_name_H-M   'P 1'
#
loop_
_entity.id
_entity.type
_entity.pdbx_description
1 polymer ?
#
loop_
_entity_poly.entity_id
_entity_poly.type
_entity_poly.pdbx_seq_one_letter_code
_entity_poly.pdbx_strand_id
1 'polypeptide(L)'
;MKETNLPKIIRAQKSDKNKIKGVLKLGFSSDPLIRWVFPDPNIYLESFNVWMEEFSKISFNNDVVFAEENFNGASLWHPPGFEFDESCLYPTLEWMTEERIEFVSQFFDEFSNYHPDDAWYLAFIGVDPSKQGLGVGSFILKEALKHIDELGERAYLESSNPRNMSLYERHGFESMGKVQIGDSPPAHPMIREARK
;
A
#
# COMPACT_ATOMS: atom_id res chain seq x y z
N MET A 1 -0.15 -25.13 -26.62
CA MET A 1 0.44 -24.41 -25.47
C MET A 1 -0.26 -23.07 -25.40
N LYS A 2 -0.96 -22.73 -24.31
CA LYS A 2 -1.52 -21.37 -24.15
C LYS A 2 -0.33 -20.44 -23.95
N GLU A 3 -0.15 -19.44 -24.81
CA GLU A 3 0.71 -18.31 -24.50
C GLU A 3 0.27 -17.77 -23.14
N THR A 4 1.14 -17.89 -22.15
CA THR A 4 0.89 -17.32 -20.83
C THR A 4 1.17 -15.84 -21.00
N ASN A 5 0.11 -15.07 -21.31
CA ASN A 5 0.19 -13.64 -21.43
C ASN A 5 0.52 -13.08 -20.03
N LEU A 6 1.80 -12.74 -19.81
CA LEU A 6 2.26 -12.23 -18.53
C LEU A 6 1.65 -10.85 -18.28
N PRO A 7 1.33 -10.48 -17.03
CA PRO A 7 0.84 -9.14 -16.72
C PRO A 7 1.84 -8.08 -17.19
N LYS A 8 1.38 -7.17 -18.06
CA LYS A 8 2.19 -6.03 -18.49
C LYS A 8 1.96 -4.87 -17.52
N ILE A 9 3.05 -4.32 -16.98
CA ILE A 9 3.00 -3.21 -16.03
C ILE A 9 3.31 -1.89 -16.74
N ILE A 10 2.60 -0.84 -16.36
CA ILE A 10 2.72 0.51 -16.89
C ILE A 10 2.87 1.53 -15.75
N ARG A 11 3.41 2.71 -16.08
CA ARG A 11 3.29 3.92 -15.24
C ARG A 11 1.92 4.54 -15.50
N ALA A 12 1.06 4.56 -14.49
CA ALA A 12 -0.28 5.10 -14.63
C ALA A 12 -0.24 6.64 -14.74
N GLN A 13 -1.03 7.21 -15.64
CA GLN A 13 -1.09 8.65 -15.83
C GLN A 13 -2.12 9.28 -14.89
N LYS A 14 -2.05 10.60 -14.68
CA LYS A 14 -3.02 11.31 -13.82
C LYS A 14 -4.49 11.09 -14.25
N SER A 15 -4.74 10.88 -15.55
CA SER A 15 -6.06 10.53 -16.10
C SER A 15 -6.57 9.16 -15.65
N ASP A 16 -5.70 8.25 -15.20
CA ASP A 16 -6.05 6.91 -14.73
C ASP A 16 -6.39 6.87 -13.23
N LYS A 17 -6.25 7.99 -12.51
CA LYS A 17 -6.43 8.06 -11.05
C LYS A 17 -7.68 7.33 -10.56
N ASN A 18 -8.84 7.54 -11.18
CA ASN A 18 -10.08 6.88 -10.75
C ASN A 18 -10.05 5.36 -10.91
N LYS A 19 -9.37 4.82 -11.93
CA LYS A 19 -9.20 3.37 -12.11
C LYS A 19 -8.30 2.78 -11.01
N ILE A 20 -7.22 3.49 -10.68
CA ILE A 20 -6.28 3.12 -9.62
C ILE A 20 -6.98 3.10 -8.26
N LYS A 21 -7.72 4.16 -7.92
CA LYS A 21 -8.50 4.22 -6.67
C LYS A 21 -9.53 3.07 -6.60
N GLY A 22 -10.20 2.77 -7.72
CA GLY A 22 -11.18 1.69 -7.80
C GLY A 22 -10.59 0.31 -7.49
N VAL A 23 -9.49 -0.06 -8.15
CA VAL A 23 -8.87 -1.37 -7.95
C VAL A 23 -8.25 -1.51 -6.56
N LEU A 24 -7.64 -0.45 -6.02
CA LEU A 24 -7.11 -0.47 -4.65
C LEU A 24 -8.25 -0.60 -3.63
N LYS A 25 -9.36 0.13 -3.79
CA LYS A 25 -10.52 -0.01 -2.91
C LYS A 25 -11.08 -1.44 -2.90
N LEU A 26 -11.15 -2.11 -4.05
CA LEU A 26 -11.58 -3.51 -4.08
C LEU A 26 -10.54 -4.45 -3.48
N GLY A 27 -9.25 -4.23 -3.77
CA GLY A 27 -8.15 -5.04 -3.27
C GLY A 27 -8.02 -5.02 -1.73
N PHE A 28 -8.33 -3.89 -1.11
CA PHE A 28 -8.29 -3.71 0.35
C PHE A 28 -9.63 -4.00 1.05
N SER A 29 -10.68 -4.39 0.32
CA SER A 29 -12.02 -4.64 0.89
C SER A 29 -12.05 -5.78 1.93
N SER A 30 -11.05 -6.66 1.90
CA SER A 30 -10.86 -7.76 2.85
C SER A 30 -9.49 -7.72 3.54
N ASP A 31 -8.79 -6.58 3.50
CA ASP A 31 -7.51 -6.44 4.17
C ASP A 31 -7.70 -6.42 5.70
N PRO A 32 -7.00 -7.28 6.48
CA PRO A 32 -7.23 -7.36 7.91
C PRO A 32 -7.06 -6.02 8.64
N LEU A 33 -6.00 -5.27 8.34
CA LEU A 33 -5.69 -4.05 9.06
C LEU A 33 -6.64 -2.93 8.66
N ILE A 34 -6.84 -2.71 7.36
CA ILE A 34 -7.75 -1.66 6.92
C ILE A 34 -9.19 -1.94 7.40
N ARG A 35 -9.60 -3.20 7.47
CA ARG A 35 -10.91 -3.59 8.04
C ARG A 35 -10.96 -3.51 9.56
N TRP A 36 -9.83 -3.57 10.25
CA TRP A 36 -9.75 -3.29 11.68
C TRP A 36 -9.84 -1.77 11.96
N VAL A 37 -9.18 -0.95 11.15
CA VAL A 37 -9.29 0.52 11.21
C VAL A 37 -10.74 0.96 10.93
N PHE A 38 -11.37 0.37 9.91
CA PHE A 38 -12.76 0.67 9.51
C PHE A 38 -13.64 -0.59 9.52
N PRO A 39 -14.17 -1.01 10.69
CA PRO A 39 -14.99 -2.23 10.80
C PRO A 39 -16.31 -2.15 10.05
N ASP A 40 -16.95 -0.97 10.03
CA ASP A 40 -18.20 -0.74 9.31
C ASP A 40 -17.96 -0.62 7.79
N PRO A 41 -18.77 -1.26 6.95
CA PRO A 41 -18.58 -1.23 5.49
C PRO A 41 -18.79 0.16 4.87
N ASN A 42 -19.75 0.95 5.34
CA ASN A 42 -20.00 2.29 4.81
C ASN A 42 -18.86 3.24 5.20
N ILE A 43 -18.42 3.17 6.47
CA ILE A 43 -17.29 3.97 6.96
C ILE A 43 -16.02 3.66 6.17
N TYR A 44 -15.75 2.38 5.89
CA TYR A 44 -14.64 1.99 5.03
C TYR A 44 -14.75 2.60 3.62
N LEU A 45 -15.92 2.52 2.98
CA LEU A 45 -16.07 2.99 1.61
C LEU A 45 -15.81 4.49 1.49
N GLU A 46 -16.25 5.29 2.48
CA GLU A 46 -16.03 6.72 2.55
C GLU A 46 -14.60 7.07 2.98
N SER A 47 -14.10 6.45 4.05
CA SER A 47 -12.76 6.75 4.58
C SER A 47 -11.66 6.32 3.62
N PHE A 48 -11.78 5.14 3.01
CA PHE A 48 -10.80 4.66 2.04
C PHE A 48 -10.82 5.52 0.76
N ASN A 49 -11.96 6.15 0.42
CA ASN A 49 -12.00 7.13 -0.67
C ASN A 49 -11.12 8.34 -0.40
N VAL A 50 -11.15 8.86 0.84
CA VAL A 50 -10.30 9.97 1.30
C VAL A 50 -8.85 9.54 1.26
N TRP A 51 -8.50 8.39 1.84
CA TRP A 51 -7.13 7.88 1.85
C TRP A 51 -6.58 7.71 0.43
N MET A 52 -7.36 7.09 -0.47
CA MET A 52 -6.94 6.96 -1.86
C MET A 52 -6.82 8.28 -2.60
N GLU A 53 -7.59 9.31 -2.22
CA GLU A 53 -7.43 10.65 -2.79
C GLU A 53 -6.11 11.28 -2.35
N GLU A 54 -5.82 11.26 -1.06
CA GLU A 54 -4.66 11.93 -0.44
C GLU A 54 -3.35 11.21 -0.76
N PHE A 55 -3.25 9.91 -0.50
CA PHE A 55 -2.03 9.13 -0.75
C PHE A 55 -1.64 9.11 -2.23
N SER A 56 -2.63 9.10 -3.14
CA SER A 56 -2.33 9.10 -4.58
C SER A 56 -1.77 10.43 -5.10
N LYS A 57 -2.00 11.57 -4.42
CA LYS A 57 -1.45 12.87 -4.86
C LYS A 57 0.08 12.83 -4.91
N ILE A 58 0.71 12.32 -3.85
CA ILE A 58 2.17 12.20 -3.76
C ILE A 58 2.68 11.26 -4.85
N SER A 59 2.07 10.09 -5.01
CA SER A 59 2.51 9.11 -6.02
C SER A 59 2.39 9.64 -7.45
N PHE A 60 1.27 10.29 -7.80
CA PHE A 60 1.07 10.84 -9.15
C PHE A 60 1.92 12.09 -9.43
N ASN A 61 2.26 12.89 -8.41
CA ASN A 61 3.14 14.04 -8.58
C ASN A 61 4.61 13.64 -8.80
N ASN A 62 4.98 12.45 -8.36
CA ASN A 62 6.32 11.88 -8.53
C ASN A 62 6.39 10.78 -9.61
N ASP A 63 5.32 10.60 -10.40
CA ASP A 63 5.21 9.59 -11.46
C ASP A 63 5.48 8.14 -11.02
N VAL A 64 5.20 7.79 -9.75
CA VAL A 64 5.56 6.49 -9.14
C VAL A 64 4.34 5.62 -8.85
N VAL A 65 3.36 5.65 -9.77
CA VAL A 65 2.19 4.78 -9.75
C VAL A 65 2.38 3.66 -10.77
N PHE A 66 2.51 2.43 -10.31
CA PHE A 66 2.64 1.24 -11.18
C PHE A 66 1.31 0.49 -11.21
N ALA A 67 0.85 0.13 -12.41
CA ALA A 67 -0.40 -0.62 -12.60
C ALA A 67 -0.26 -1.68 -13.67
N GLU A 68 -1.08 -2.73 -13.59
CA GLU A 68 -1.27 -3.64 -14.73
C GLU A 68 -2.04 -2.92 -15.85
N GLU A 69 -1.75 -3.20 -17.12
CA GLU A 69 -2.25 -2.41 -18.27
C GLU A 69 -3.78 -2.32 -18.36
N ASN A 70 -4.51 -3.32 -17.84
CA ASN A 70 -5.97 -3.36 -17.78
C ASN A 70 -6.52 -2.91 -16.42
N PHE A 71 -5.66 -2.35 -15.54
CA PHE A 71 -5.98 -1.85 -14.21
C PHE A 71 -6.55 -2.91 -13.26
N ASN A 72 -6.17 -4.19 -13.44
CA ASN A 72 -6.54 -5.26 -12.51
C ASN A 72 -5.72 -5.26 -11.22
N GLY A 73 -4.67 -4.43 -11.15
CA GLY A 73 -3.93 -4.17 -9.92
C GLY A 73 -3.11 -2.90 -10.05
N ALA A 74 -2.78 -2.30 -8.91
CA ALA A 74 -1.97 -1.09 -8.84
C ALA A 74 -1.15 -1.02 -7.55
N SER A 75 -0.17 -0.12 -7.55
CA SER A 75 0.56 0.31 -6.36
C SER A 75 0.75 1.82 -6.31
N LEU A 76 0.75 2.37 -5.10
CA LEU A 76 1.07 3.76 -4.78
C LEU A 76 2.37 3.77 -3.96
N TRP A 77 3.34 4.54 -4.44
CA TRP A 77 4.63 4.73 -3.78
C TRP A 77 4.83 6.19 -3.40
N HIS A 78 5.54 6.44 -2.31
CA HIS A 78 6.01 7.76 -1.92
C HIS A 78 7.55 7.79 -1.94
N PRO A 79 8.19 8.86 -2.44
CA PRO A 79 9.65 8.96 -2.52
C PRO A 79 10.28 9.18 -1.14
N PRO A 80 11.58 8.90 -0.96
CA PRO A 80 12.32 9.30 0.24
C PRO A 80 12.12 10.78 0.62
N GLY A 81 11.98 11.06 1.91
CA GLY A 81 11.79 12.41 2.45
C GLY A 81 10.45 13.06 2.08
N PHE A 82 9.44 12.28 1.69
CA PHE A 82 8.11 12.84 1.48
C PHE A 82 7.53 13.40 2.79
N GLU A 83 6.78 14.48 2.68
CA GLU A 83 5.97 15.00 3.77
C GLU A 83 4.51 14.67 3.50
N PHE A 84 3.82 14.13 4.50
CA PHE A 84 2.40 13.84 4.44
C PHE A 84 1.67 14.56 5.57
N ASP A 85 0.77 15.47 5.20
CA ASP A 85 -0.08 16.17 6.15
C ASP A 85 -1.23 15.24 6.60
N GLU A 86 -1.05 14.64 7.78
CA GLU A 86 -2.04 13.73 8.37
C GLU A 86 -3.39 14.38 8.63
N SER A 87 -3.45 15.72 8.76
CA SER A 87 -4.71 16.44 8.99
C SER A 87 -5.69 16.31 7.81
N CYS A 88 -5.18 16.00 6.62
CA CYS A 88 -5.99 15.70 5.44
C CYS A 88 -6.81 14.41 5.59
N LEU A 89 -6.48 13.55 6.57
CA LEU A 89 -7.24 12.34 6.91
C LEU A 89 -8.29 12.57 8.01
N TYR A 90 -8.31 13.72 8.68
CA TYR A 90 -9.27 14.00 9.76
C TYR A 90 -10.75 13.81 9.40
N PRO A 91 -11.21 14.03 8.15
CA PRO A 91 -12.58 13.68 7.76
C PRO A 91 -12.94 12.21 8.01
N THR A 92 -11.96 11.29 8.03
CA THR A 92 -12.24 9.88 8.33
C THR A 92 -12.57 9.62 9.80
N LEU A 93 -12.18 10.53 10.70
CA LEU A 93 -12.43 10.43 12.13
C LEU A 93 -13.90 10.75 12.48
N GLU A 94 -14.59 11.53 11.65
CA GLU A 94 -16.00 11.92 11.88
C GLU A 94 -16.94 10.72 12.00
N TRP A 95 -16.53 9.58 11.45
CA TRP A 95 -17.30 8.34 11.45
C TRP A 95 -16.82 7.33 12.50
N MET A 96 -15.81 7.66 13.31
CA MET A 96 -15.20 6.76 14.29
C MET A 96 -15.58 7.16 15.72
N THR A 97 -15.61 6.19 16.63
CA THR A 97 -15.75 6.48 18.08
C THR A 97 -14.44 7.00 18.64
N GLU A 98 -14.47 7.79 19.73
CA GLU A 98 -13.27 8.31 20.40
C GLU A 98 -12.28 7.19 20.78
N GLU A 99 -12.78 6.10 21.35
CA GLU A 99 -11.98 4.90 21.68
C GLU A 99 -11.30 4.31 20.43
N ARG A 100 -12.01 4.24 19.30
CA ARG A 100 -11.44 3.71 18.05
C ARG A 100 -10.36 4.65 17.50
N ILE A 101 -10.58 5.96 17.58
CA ILE A 101 -9.59 6.96 17.18
C ILE A 101 -8.31 6.78 18.01
N GLU A 102 -8.43 6.65 19.33
CA GLU A 102 -7.29 6.43 20.22
C GLU A 102 -6.48 5.18 19.85
N PHE A 103 -7.14 4.03 19.65
CA PHE A 103 -6.44 2.79 19.26
C PHE A 103 -5.77 2.89 17.89
N VAL A 104 -6.40 3.56 16.93
CA VAL A 104 -5.85 3.75 15.59
C VAL A 104 -4.66 4.70 15.62
N SER A 105 -4.74 5.80 16.38
CA SER A 105 -3.61 6.72 16.59
C SER A 105 -2.43 6.01 17.24
N GLN A 106 -2.65 5.27 18.34
CA GLN A 106 -1.57 4.50 18.99
C GLN A 106 -0.88 3.52 18.04
N PHE A 107 -1.65 2.89 17.14
CA PHE A 107 -1.12 1.97 16.16
C PHE A 107 -0.23 2.68 15.12
N PHE A 108 -0.66 3.83 14.61
CA PHE A 108 0.14 4.62 13.66
C PHE A 108 1.36 5.27 14.31
N ASP A 109 1.25 5.73 15.55
CA ASP A 109 2.38 6.25 16.33
C ASP A 109 3.47 5.19 16.49
N GLU A 110 3.10 3.97 16.88
CA GLU A 110 4.07 2.86 17.00
C GLU A 110 4.68 2.48 15.64
N PHE A 111 3.92 2.58 14.56
CA PHE A 111 4.41 2.35 13.20
C PHE A 111 5.43 3.40 12.76
N SER A 112 5.20 4.67 13.09
CA SER A 112 6.07 5.78 12.71
C SER A 112 7.52 5.59 13.20
N ASN A 113 7.71 4.87 14.32
CA ASN A 113 9.03 4.54 14.87
C ASN A 113 9.90 3.68 13.92
N TYR A 114 9.29 3.00 12.95
CA TYR A 114 9.97 2.15 11.98
C TYR A 114 10.17 2.83 10.63
N HIS A 115 9.46 3.93 10.34
CA HIS A 115 9.42 4.52 9.01
C HIS A 115 10.74 5.24 8.70
N PRO A 116 11.57 4.74 7.76
CA PRO A 116 12.81 5.41 7.40
C PRO A 116 12.53 6.64 6.53
N ASP A 117 13.31 7.71 6.71
CA ASP A 117 13.22 8.91 5.88
C ASP A 117 13.89 8.74 4.49
N ASP A 118 14.74 7.73 4.34
CA ASP A 118 15.61 7.52 3.18
C ASP A 118 15.24 6.29 2.33
N ALA A 119 13.97 5.87 2.36
CA ALA A 119 13.47 4.76 1.55
C ALA A 119 12.18 5.12 0.80
N TRP A 120 11.98 4.48 -0.35
CA TRP A 120 10.71 4.52 -1.08
C TRP A 120 9.64 3.75 -0.30
N TYR A 121 8.55 4.41 0.04
CA TYR A 121 7.46 3.80 0.79
C TYR A 121 6.38 3.24 -0.13
N LEU A 122 6.14 1.93 -0.07
CA LEU A 122 4.98 1.30 -0.68
C LEU A 122 3.75 1.49 0.22
N ALA A 123 3.05 2.61 0.04
CA ALA A 123 1.85 2.94 0.80
C ALA A 123 0.69 1.97 0.53
N PHE A 124 0.47 1.60 -0.74
CA PHE A 124 -0.59 0.67 -1.11
C PHE A 124 -0.18 -0.21 -2.27
N ILE A 125 -0.51 -1.51 -2.21
CA ILE A 125 -0.55 -2.41 -3.36
C ILE A 125 -1.79 -3.29 -3.27
N GLY A 126 -2.56 -3.35 -4.36
CA GLY A 126 -3.83 -4.07 -4.39
C GLY A 126 -4.11 -4.65 -5.76
N VAL A 127 -4.83 -5.78 -5.77
CA VAL A 127 -5.28 -6.48 -6.97
C VAL A 127 -6.77 -6.73 -6.83
N ASP A 128 -7.52 -6.54 -7.91
CA ASP A 128 -8.92 -6.88 -8.00
C ASP A 128 -9.15 -8.32 -7.49
N PRO A 129 -10.07 -8.56 -6.54
CA PRO A 129 -10.31 -9.88 -5.98
C PRO A 129 -10.55 -10.98 -7.04
N SER A 130 -11.17 -10.65 -8.17
CA SER A 130 -11.42 -11.60 -9.28
C SER A 130 -10.17 -11.95 -10.09
N LYS A 131 -9.05 -11.26 -9.85
CA LYS A 131 -7.77 -11.39 -10.56
C LYS A 131 -6.60 -11.79 -9.64
N GLN A 132 -6.89 -12.05 -8.36
CA GLN A 132 -5.90 -12.55 -7.41
C GLN A 132 -5.42 -13.96 -7.76
N GLY A 133 -4.24 -14.34 -7.28
CA GLY A 133 -3.62 -15.64 -7.57
C GLY A 133 -3.01 -15.77 -8.98
N LEU A 134 -3.11 -14.74 -9.81
CA LEU A 134 -2.56 -14.71 -11.18
C LEU A 134 -1.17 -14.05 -11.29
N GLY A 135 -0.56 -13.68 -10.16
CA GLY A 135 0.76 -13.06 -10.12
C GLY A 135 0.80 -11.55 -10.37
N VAL A 136 -0.33 -10.89 -10.65
CA VAL A 136 -0.42 -9.45 -10.96
C VAL A 136 0.34 -8.57 -9.96
N GLY A 137 0.07 -8.72 -8.65
CA GLY A 137 0.75 -7.94 -7.62
C GLY A 137 2.26 -8.18 -7.57
N SER A 138 2.71 -9.40 -7.87
CA SER A 138 4.14 -9.72 -7.96
C SER A 138 4.82 -9.02 -9.13
N PHE A 139 4.16 -8.94 -10.29
CA PHE A 139 4.70 -8.22 -11.45
C PHE A 139 4.74 -6.71 -11.20
N ILE A 140 3.69 -6.14 -10.59
CA ILE A 140 3.66 -4.72 -10.20
C ILE A 140 4.84 -4.42 -9.26
N LEU A 141 4.99 -5.20 -8.19
CA LEU A 141 6.06 -5.02 -7.22
C LEU A 141 7.45 -5.17 -7.86
N LYS A 142 7.63 -6.16 -8.74
CA LYS A 142 8.90 -6.38 -9.44
C LYS A 142 9.32 -5.18 -10.29
N GLU A 143 8.40 -4.62 -11.08
CA GLU A 143 8.72 -3.47 -11.94
C GLU A 143 8.95 -2.19 -11.13
N ALA A 144 8.22 -1.99 -10.03
CA ALA A 144 8.48 -0.89 -9.11
C ALA A 144 9.86 -1.00 -8.45
N LEU A 145 10.21 -2.18 -7.94
CA LEU A 145 11.51 -2.42 -7.30
C LEU A 145 12.67 -2.32 -8.29
N LYS A 146 12.49 -2.76 -9.53
CA LYS A 146 13.51 -2.58 -10.57
C LYS A 146 13.87 -1.10 -10.75
N HIS A 147 12.87 -0.22 -10.75
CA HIS A 147 13.12 1.21 -10.82
C HIS A 147 13.90 1.73 -9.61
N ILE A 148 13.53 1.29 -8.41
CA ILE A 148 14.21 1.69 -7.16
C ILE A 148 15.65 1.14 -7.12
N ASP A 149 15.86 -0.08 -7.61
CA ASP A 149 17.17 -0.71 -7.75
C ASP A 149 18.08 0.07 -8.73
N GLU A 150 17.53 0.56 -9.84
CA GLU A 150 18.26 1.41 -10.81
C GLU A 150 18.72 2.74 -10.19
N LEU A 151 18.02 3.24 -9.17
CA LEU A 151 18.42 4.42 -8.39
C LEU A 151 19.45 4.08 -7.29
N GLY A 152 19.63 2.80 -6.98
CA GLY A 152 20.49 2.35 -5.87
C GLY A 152 19.90 2.66 -4.49
N GLU A 153 18.58 2.79 -4.39
CA GLU A 153 17.87 3.24 -3.20
C GLU A 153 17.09 2.12 -2.51
N ARG A 154 16.64 2.37 -1.28
CA ARG A 154 15.95 1.38 -0.44
C ARG A 154 14.44 1.45 -0.63
N ALA A 155 13.75 0.35 -0.32
CA ALA A 155 12.29 0.28 -0.34
C ALA A 155 11.77 -0.17 1.03
N TYR A 156 10.72 0.49 1.51
CA TYR A 156 10.04 0.22 2.77
C TYR A 156 8.56 -0.08 2.53
N LEU A 157 7.99 -0.97 3.33
CA LEU A 157 6.56 -1.27 3.34
C LEU A 157 6.09 -1.75 4.69
N GLU A 158 4.77 -1.81 4.84
CA GLU A 158 4.11 -2.30 6.04
C GLU A 158 3.15 -3.41 5.65
N SER A 159 3.43 -4.64 6.11
CA SER A 159 2.58 -5.80 5.79
C SER A 159 1.79 -6.25 7.01
N SER A 160 0.47 -6.10 6.94
CA SER A 160 -0.48 -6.59 7.95
C SER A 160 -1.17 -7.90 7.56
N ASN A 161 -0.91 -8.38 6.35
CA ASN A 161 -1.56 -9.56 5.80
C ASN A 161 -0.55 -10.71 5.70
N PRO A 162 -0.66 -11.75 6.55
CA PRO A 162 0.27 -12.89 6.54
C PRO A 162 0.40 -13.59 5.17
N ARG A 163 -0.63 -13.49 4.32
CA ARG A 163 -0.60 -14.05 2.95
C ARG A 163 0.40 -13.33 2.05
N ASN A 164 0.66 -12.06 2.32
CA ASN A 164 1.56 -11.21 1.53
C ASN A 164 3.01 -11.27 2.02
N MET A 165 3.28 -11.72 3.25
CA MET A 165 4.64 -11.79 3.80
C MET A 165 5.61 -12.54 2.88
N SER A 166 5.24 -13.74 2.45
CA SER A 166 6.08 -14.54 1.56
C SER A 166 6.34 -13.86 0.20
N LEU A 167 5.41 -13.01 -0.27
CA LEU A 167 5.61 -12.24 -1.50
C LEU A 167 6.74 -11.22 -1.28
N TYR A 168 6.70 -10.46 -0.20
CA TYR A 168 7.69 -9.43 0.10
C TYR A 168 9.07 -10.02 0.41
N GLU A 169 9.14 -11.10 1.19
CA GLU A 169 10.39 -11.82 1.48
C GLU A 169 11.08 -12.31 0.19
N ARG A 170 10.32 -12.89 -0.75
CA ARG A 170 10.88 -13.32 -2.05
C ARG A 170 11.43 -12.15 -2.88
N HIS A 171 10.86 -10.95 -2.71
CA HIS A 171 11.37 -9.75 -3.37
C HIS A 171 12.53 -9.11 -2.61
N GLY A 172 12.86 -9.58 -1.40
CA GLY A 172 14.01 -9.14 -0.63
C GLY A 172 13.74 -8.21 0.53
N PHE A 173 12.48 -8.07 0.91
CA PHE A 173 12.14 -7.36 2.12
C PHE A 173 12.44 -8.22 3.35
N GLU A 174 13.00 -7.60 4.36
CA GLU A 174 13.29 -8.17 5.67
C GLU A 174 12.45 -7.46 6.72
N SER A 175 11.84 -8.22 7.63
CA SER A 175 11.03 -7.63 8.70
C SER A 175 11.92 -6.91 9.71
N MET A 176 11.57 -5.66 10.04
CA MET A 176 12.26 -4.86 11.05
C MET A 176 11.69 -5.10 12.46
N GLY A 177 10.49 -5.68 12.53
CA GLY A 177 9.77 -5.86 13.79
C GLY A 177 8.31 -6.24 13.58
N LYS A 178 7.53 -6.06 14.64
CA LYS A 178 6.11 -6.35 14.67
C LYS A 178 5.40 -5.30 15.51
N VAL A 179 4.43 -4.62 14.92
CA VAL A 179 3.52 -3.69 15.58
C VAL A 179 2.18 -4.38 15.80
N GLN A 180 1.64 -4.29 17.01
CA GLN A 180 0.32 -4.79 17.35
C GLN A 180 -0.23 -4.05 18.58
N ILE A 181 -1.38 -3.38 18.43
CA ILE A 181 -2.04 -2.65 19.52
C ILE A 181 -3.39 -3.31 19.80
N GLY A 182 -3.63 -3.71 21.05
CA GLY A 182 -4.88 -4.35 21.45
C GLY A 182 -5.21 -5.59 20.61
N ASP A 183 -6.35 -5.55 19.92
CA ASP A 183 -6.84 -6.61 19.03
C ASP A 183 -6.50 -6.37 17.55
N SER A 184 -5.63 -5.40 17.23
CA SER A 184 -5.21 -5.16 15.85
C SER A 184 -4.58 -6.40 15.24
N PRO A 185 -4.72 -6.61 13.92
CA PRO A 185 -3.87 -7.55 13.20
C PRO A 185 -2.40 -7.19 13.43
N PRO A 186 -1.52 -8.19 13.52
CA PRO A 186 -0.09 -7.93 13.57
C PRO A 186 0.35 -7.36 12.24
N ALA A 187 1.18 -6.33 12.30
CA ALA A 187 1.71 -5.69 11.12
C ALA A 187 3.23 -5.59 11.22
N HIS A 188 3.87 -5.79 10.07
CA HIS A 188 5.30 -5.99 9.96
C HIS A 188 5.88 -4.87 9.10
N PRO A 189 6.54 -3.88 9.70
CA PRO A 189 7.43 -3.00 8.97
C PRO A 189 8.52 -3.85 8.31
N MET A 190 8.78 -3.62 7.03
CA MET A 190 9.79 -4.34 6.27
C MET A 190 10.62 -3.40 5.42
N ILE A 191 11.93 -3.63 5.39
CA ILE A 191 12.90 -2.85 4.61
C ILE A 191 13.60 -3.75 3.61
N ARG A 192 13.98 -3.17 2.47
CA ARG A 192 14.74 -3.84 1.43
C ARG A 192 15.83 -2.91 0.92
N GLU A 193 17.06 -3.40 0.96
CA GLU A 193 18.21 -2.76 0.30
C GLU A 193 18.14 -2.92 -1.23
N ALA A 194 18.74 -1.97 -1.95
CA ALA A 194 18.85 -2.04 -3.41
C ALA A 194 19.58 -3.31 -3.86
N ARG A 195 19.10 -3.92 -4.94
CA ARG A 195 19.77 -5.07 -5.58
C ARG A 195 20.40 -4.64 -6.90
N LYS A 196 21.58 -5.18 -7.18
CA LYS A 196 22.30 -4.97 -8.45
C LYS A 196 21.86 -5.94 -9.53
#